data_AF-A0A176F124-F1
#
_entry.id   AF-A0A176F124-F1
#
_cell.length_a   1.000
_cell.length_b   1.000
_cell.length_c   1.000
_cell.angle_alpha   90.00
_cell.angle_beta   90.00
_cell.angle_gamma   90.00
#
_symmetry.space_group_name_H-M   'P 1'
#
loop_
_entity.id
_entity.type
_entity.pdbx_description
1 polymer ?
#
loop_
_entity_poly.entity_id
_entity_poly.type
_entity_poly.pdbx_seq_one_letter_code
_entity_poly.pdbx_strand_id
1 'polypeptide(L)'
;MTRLLALPPRPYLPGQTERPDEAIFEPLKEGLSPDMAPEALAQSAAFVGGQQAFAQGYFWEAHELWEAVWMVLPPASAERHLLRGLIQLANGGLKARMGRENAARRIAALAEAALREAFLQGQDRLMELDRAAVEEMRNHVRIPAR
;
A
#
# COMPACT_ATOMS: atom_id res chain seq x y z
N MET A 1 4.00 22.36 1.02
CA MET A 1 2.68 21.88 1.48
C MET A 1 2.45 20.52 0.83
N THR A 2 2.35 19.44 1.60
CA THR A 2 2.07 18.09 1.06
C THR A 2 0.66 18.10 0.47
N ARG A 3 0.50 17.71 -0.80
CA ARG A 3 -0.82 17.58 -1.43
C ARG A 3 -1.60 16.49 -0.69
N LEU A 4 -2.82 16.80 -0.26
CA LEU A 4 -3.70 15.87 0.44
C LEU A 4 -4.52 15.07 -0.56
N LEU A 5 -4.72 13.78 -0.28
CA LEU A 5 -5.58 12.93 -1.09
C LEU A 5 -7.05 13.33 -0.91
N ALA A 6 -7.70 13.71 -2.01
CA ALA A 6 -9.16 13.78 -2.08
C ALA A 6 -9.68 12.39 -2.44
N LEU A 7 -10.17 11.65 -1.45
CA LEU A 7 -10.71 10.31 -1.68
C LEU A 7 -11.96 10.35 -2.57
N PRO A 8 -12.16 9.36 -3.45
CA PRO A 8 -13.41 9.24 -4.19
C PRO A 8 -14.59 9.04 -3.23
N PRO A 9 -15.85 9.31 -3.64
CA PRO A 9 -17.02 9.22 -2.76
C PRO A 9 -17.24 7.84 -2.15
N ARG A 10 -16.75 6.78 -2.82
CA ARG A 10 -16.80 5.40 -2.37
C ARG A 10 -15.52 4.69 -2.79
N PRO A 11 -15.04 3.70 -2.01
CA PRO A 11 -13.87 2.91 -2.39
C PRO A 11 -14.15 2.09 -3.64
N TYR A 12 -13.14 1.94 -4.49
CA TYR A 12 -13.27 1.11 -5.68
C TYR A 12 -13.29 -0.38 -5.35
N LEU A 13 -14.33 -1.06 -5.83
CA LEU A 13 -14.56 -2.48 -5.74
C LEU A 13 -14.91 -2.96 -7.15
N PRO A 14 -13.99 -3.65 -7.88
CA PRO A 14 -14.23 -4.02 -9.26
C PRO A 14 -15.54 -4.82 -9.43
N GLY A 15 -16.41 -4.31 -10.31
CA GLY A 15 -17.73 -4.88 -10.59
C GLY A 15 -18.83 -4.51 -9.58
N GLN A 16 -18.55 -3.64 -8.61
CA GLN A 16 -19.53 -3.19 -7.60
C GLN A 16 -19.62 -1.66 -7.49
N THR A 17 -18.49 -0.97 -7.55
CA THR A 17 -18.44 0.50 -7.56
C THR A 17 -17.74 1.01 -8.82
N GLU A 18 -18.01 2.27 -9.15
CA GLU A 18 -17.40 2.93 -10.29
C GLU A 18 -15.90 3.10 -10.07
N ARG A 19 -15.10 2.86 -11.12
CA ARG A 19 -13.66 3.10 -11.05
C ARG A 19 -13.44 4.61 -11.01
N PRO A 20 -12.71 5.14 -10.01
CA PRO A 20 -12.39 6.56 -9.98
C PRO A 20 -11.54 6.94 -11.19
N ASP A 21 -11.67 8.20 -11.62
CA ASP A 21 -10.81 8.78 -12.65
C ASP A 21 -9.35 8.75 -12.18
N GLU A 22 -8.44 8.30 -13.04
CA GLU A 22 -7.01 8.24 -12.73
C GLU A 22 -6.41 9.62 -12.46
N ALA A 23 -7.01 10.67 -13.03
CA ALA A 23 -6.62 12.07 -12.82
C ALA A 23 -6.65 12.51 -11.36
N ILE A 24 -7.38 11.81 -10.46
CA ILE A 24 -7.35 12.12 -9.02
C ILE A 24 -6.04 11.71 -8.35
N PHE A 25 -5.30 10.77 -8.92
CA PHE A 25 -4.03 10.26 -8.37
C PHE A 25 -2.80 10.92 -8.99
N GLU A 26 -2.88 11.38 -10.25
CA GLU A 26 -1.75 11.96 -10.98
C GLU A 26 -1.03 13.07 -10.19
N PRO A 27 -1.72 14.06 -9.56
CA PRO A 27 -1.04 15.08 -8.78
C PRO A 27 -0.30 14.54 -7.54
N LEU A 28 -0.66 13.35 -7.05
CA LEU A 28 0.00 12.73 -5.88
C LEU A 28 1.23 11.93 -6.29
N LYS A 29 1.24 11.39 -7.51
CA LYS A 29 2.35 10.64 -8.11
C LYS A 29 3.41 11.54 -8.75
N GLU A 30 3.09 12.82 -8.96
CA GLU A 30 3.99 13.79 -9.59
C GLU A 30 5.31 13.96 -8.80
N GLY A 31 6.43 13.97 -9.52
CA GLY A 31 7.77 14.21 -8.95
C GLY A 31 8.46 12.99 -8.35
N LEU A 32 7.82 11.82 -8.34
CA LEU A 32 8.50 10.56 -7.98
C LEU A 32 9.61 10.26 -9.00
N SER A 33 10.82 9.98 -8.49
CA SER A 33 11.98 9.67 -9.32
C SER A 33 12.83 8.56 -8.67
N PRO A 34 13.50 7.69 -9.46
CA PRO A 34 14.46 6.72 -8.94
C PRO A 34 15.65 7.33 -8.18
N ASP A 35 15.93 8.61 -8.39
CA ASP A 35 17.03 9.32 -7.70
C ASP A 35 16.66 9.78 -6.28
N MET A 36 15.39 9.62 -5.88
CA MET A 36 14.94 10.00 -4.54
C MET A 36 15.38 8.97 -3.50
N ALA A 37 15.89 9.46 -2.36
CA ALA A 37 16.14 8.61 -1.20
C ALA A 37 14.82 8.01 -0.66
N PRO A 38 14.83 6.78 -0.11
CA PRO A 38 13.62 6.16 0.42
C PRO A 38 12.91 6.99 1.50
N GLU A 39 13.65 7.73 2.31
CA GLU A 39 13.09 8.65 3.32
C GLU A 39 12.31 9.79 2.65
N ALA A 40 12.81 10.32 1.53
CA ALA A 40 12.10 11.34 0.76
C ALA A 40 10.85 10.76 0.08
N LEU A 41 10.93 9.52 -0.42
CA LEU A 41 9.78 8.79 -0.98
C LEU A 41 8.71 8.53 0.09
N ALA A 42 9.10 8.25 1.34
CA ALA A 42 8.18 8.09 2.47
C ALA A 42 7.44 9.40 2.82
N GLN A 43 7.99 10.56 2.48
CA GLN A 43 7.34 11.86 2.64
C GLN A 43 6.54 12.31 1.40
N SER A 44 6.57 11.53 0.32
CA SER A 44 5.85 11.85 -0.91
C SER A 44 4.33 11.84 -0.70
N ALA A 45 3.62 12.66 -1.49
CA ALA A 45 2.17 12.71 -1.44
C ALA A 45 1.52 11.35 -1.78
N ALA A 46 2.13 10.57 -2.69
CA ALA A 46 1.69 9.22 -2.99
C ALA A 46 1.82 8.26 -1.78
N PHE A 47 2.96 8.24 -1.09
CA PHE A 47 3.15 7.34 0.05
C PHE A 47 2.19 7.68 1.20
N VAL A 48 2.10 8.97 1.56
CA VAL A 48 1.20 9.46 2.61
C VAL A 48 -0.27 9.27 2.22
N GLY A 49 -0.63 9.56 0.97
CA GLY A 49 -1.98 9.33 0.45
C GLY A 49 -2.37 7.86 0.47
N GLY A 50 -1.44 6.95 0.15
CA GLY A 50 -1.67 5.51 0.23
C GLY A 50 -1.96 5.05 1.66
N GLN A 51 -1.24 5.57 2.66
CA GLN A 51 -1.54 5.30 4.08
C GLN A 51 -2.93 5.80 4.48
N GLN A 52 -3.29 7.02 4.08
CA GLN A 52 -4.60 7.61 4.36
C GLN A 52 -5.75 6.80 3.71
N ALA A 53 -5.57 6.36 2.46
CA ALA A 53 -6.53 5.53 1.75
C ALA A 53 -6.68 4.16 2.43
N PHE A 54 -5.56 3.52 2.78
CA PHE A 54 -5.55 2.21 3.41
C PHE A 54 -6.30 2.21 4.75
N ALA A 55 -6.01 3.19 5.62
CA ALA A 55 -6.64 3.34 6.93
C ALA A 55 -8.17 3.55 6.85
N GLN A 56 -8.67 4.05 5.71
CA GLN A 56 -10.10 4.26 5.44
C GLN A 56 -10.74 3.10 4.66
N GLY A 57 -9.97 2.04 4.36
CA GLY A 57 -10.44 0.87 3.60
C GLY A 57 -10.55 1.09 2.09
N TYR A 58 -9.95 2.16 1.56
CA TYR A 58 -9.78 2.45 0.12
C TYR A 58 -8.58 1.67 -0.40
N PHE A 59 -8.71 0.34 -0.35
CA PHE A 59 -7.59 -0.56 -0.57
C PHE A 59 -7.07 -0.55 -2.01
N TRP A 60 -7.93 -0.32 -2.99
CA TRP A 60 -7.47 -0.20 -4.37
C TRP A 60 -6.72 1.11 -4.59
N GLU A 61 -7.21 2.21 -4.04
CA GLU A 61 -6.57 3.53 -4.13
C GLU A 61 -5.20 3.53 -3.41
N ALA A 62 -5.12 2.86 -2.25
CA ALA A 62 -3.86 2.64 -1.56
C ALA A 62 -2.85 1.85 -2.42
N HIS A 63 -3.32 0.81 -3.11
CA HIS A 63 -2.51 0.04 -4.05
C HIS A 63 -1.94 0.94 -5.14
N GLU A 64 -2.77 1.70 -5.85
CA GLU A 64 -2.36 2.54 -6.98
C GLU A 64 -1.31 3.58 -6.58
N LEU A 65 -1.47 4.19 -5.41
CA LEU A 65 -0.53 5.20 -4.91
C LEU A 65 0.80 4.56 -4.48
N TRP A 66 0.76 3.44 -3.76
CA TRP A 66 1.97 2.75 -3.35
C TRP A 66 2.71 2.05 -4.50
N GLU A 67 2.01 1.60 -5.55
CA GLU A 67 2.65 1.04 -6.75
C GLU A 67 3.54 2.07 -7.44
N ALA A 68 3.09 3.33 -7.54
CA ALA A 68 3.91 4.41 -8.11
C ALA A 68 5.21 4.63 -7.32
N VAL A 69 5.16 4.57 -5.99
CA VAL A 69 6.35 4.66 -5.13
C VAL A 69 7.24 3.41 -5.27
N TRP A 70 6.63 2.22 -5.33
CA TRP A 70 7.33 0.95 -5.51
C TRP A 70 8.12 0.87 -6.82
N MET A 71 7.59 1.45 -7.89
CA MET A 71 8.21 1.46 -9.22
C MET A 71 9.53 2.22 -9.27
N VAL A 72 9.71 3.24 -8.41
CA VAL A 72 10.94 4.05 -8.37
C VAL A 72 11.94 3.60 -7.31
N LEU A 73 11.56 2.67 -6.42
CA LEU A 73 12.48 2.14 -5.42
C LEU A 73 13.56 1.22 -6.04
N PRO A 74 14.79 1.21 -5.51
CA PRO A 74 15.85 0.36 -6.01
C PRO A 74 15.45 -1.12 -6.01
N PRO A 75 15.77 -1.89 -7.07
CA PRO A 75 15.55 -3.33 -7.11
C PRO A 75 16.17 -4.03 -5.90
N ALA A 76 15.48 -5.02 -5.35
CA ALA A 76 15.91 -5.82 -4.20
C ALA A 76 16.23 -5.03 -2.90
N SER A 77 15.81 -3.76 -2.78
CA SER A 77 15.90 -3.01 -1.52
C SER A 77 14.83 -3.45 -0.51
N ALA A 78 15.15 -3.29 0.78
CA ALA A 78 14.24 -3.60 1.88
C ALA A 78 12.91 -2.83 1.78
N GLU A 79 12.99 -1.57 1.36
CA GLU A 79 11.86 -0.68 1.12
C GLU A 79 10.99 -1.17 -0.03
N ARG A 80 11.59 -1.71 -1.09
CA ARG A 80 10.83 -2.31 -2.19
C ARG A 80 10.11 -3.59 -1.76
N HIS A 81 10.70 -4.39 -0.87
CA HIS A 81 10.02 -5.52 -0.23
C HIS A 81 8.89 -5.06 0.70
N LEU A 82 9.09 -3.98 1.47
CA LEU A 82 8.08 -3.36 2.32
C LEU A 82 6.86 -2.94 1.49
N LEU A 83 7.06 -2.13 0.45
CA LEU A 83 5.98 -1.65 -0.42
C LEU A 83 5.27 -2.80 -1.13
N ARG A 84 6.00 -3.82 -1.61
CA ARG A 84 5.40 -5.03 -2.17
C ARG A 84 4.51 -5.74 -1.15
N GLY A 85 4.90 -5.76 0.12
CA GLY A 85 4.09 -6.27 1.22
C GLY A 85 2.80 -5.46 1.43
N LEU A 86 2.91 -4.14 1.54
CA LEU A 86 1.78 -3.23 1.75
C LEU A 86 0.78 -3.24 0.58
N ILE A 87 1.27 -3.23 -0.67
CA ILE A 87 0.43 -3.36 -1.88
C ILE A 87 -0.35 -4.67 -1.87
N GLN A 88 0.30 -5.76 -1.46
CA GLN A 88 -0.38 -7.04 -1.34
C GLN A 88 -1.37 -7.07 -0.17
N LEU A 89 -1.07 -6.47 0.98
CA LEU A 89 -2.06 -6.32 2.05
C LEU A 89 -3.30 -5.56 1.56
N ALA A 90 -3.10 -4.46 0.84
CA ALA A 90 -4.18 -3.69 0.25
C ALA A 90 -5.01 -4.56 -0.71
N ASN A 91 -4.36 -5.27 -1.64
CA ASN A 91 -5.06 -6.18 -2.55
C ASN A 91 -5.80 -7.32 -1.79
N GLY A 92 -5.22 -7.86 -0.72
CA GLY A 92 -5.86 -8.85 0.15
C GLY A 92 -7.14 -8.31 0.79
N GLY A 93 -7.08 -7.09 1.34
CA GLY A 93 -8.23 -6.39 1.89
C GLY A 93 -9.32 -6.08 0.86
N LEU A 94 -8.91 -5.67 -0.34
CA LEU A 94 -9.81 -5.49 -1.47
C LEU A 94 -10.54 -6.80 -1.80
N LYS A 95 -9.82 -7.93 -1.92
CA LYS A 95 -10.43 -9.23 -2.19
C LYS A 95 -11.36 -9.68 -1.06
N ALA A 96 -11.02 -9.43 0.19
CA ALA A 96 -11.90 -9.73 1.32
C ALA A 96 -13.21 -8.93 1.23
N ARG A 97 -13.15 -7.62 0.96
CA ARG A 97 -14.33 -6.77 0.75
C ARG A 97 -15.18 -7.20 -0.45
N MET A 98 -14.56 -7.81 -1.46
CA MET A 98 -15.26 -8.39 -2.61
C MET A 98 -15.87 -9.78 -2.33
N GLY A 99 -15.78 -10.32 -1.11
CA GLY A 99 -16.25 -11.67 -0.77
C GLY A 99 -15.37 -12.79 -1.33
N ARG A 100 -14.13 -12.50 -1.74
CA ARG A 100 -13.20 -13.45 -2.36
C ARG A 100 -12.17 -13.96 -1.35
N GLU A 101 -12.65 -14.62 -0.31
CA GLU A 101 -11.84 -14.99 0.87
C GLU A 101 -10.64 -15.89 0.54
N ASN A 102 -10.81 -16.87 -0.35
CA ASN A 102 -9.70 -17.73 -0.78
C ASN A 102 -8.56 -16.94 -1.44
N ALA A 103 -8.91 -15.93 -2.26
CA ALA A 103 -7.92 -15.05 -2.87
C ALA A 103 -7.28 -14.14 -1.81
N ALA A 104 -8.09 -13.57 -0.91
CA ALA A 104 -7.60 -12.73 0.18
C ALA A 104 -6.57 -13.46 1.05
N ARG A 105 -6.84 -14.71 1.47
CA ARG A 105 -5.91 -15.54 2.25
C ARG A 105 -4.60 -15.82 1.51
N ARG A 106 -4.68 -16.16 0.22
CA ARG A 106 -3.48 -16.41 -0.59
C ARG A 106 -2.60 -15.16 -0.69
N ILE A 107 -3.22 -14.01 -0.94
CA ILE A 107 -2.51 -12.73 -1.05
C ILE A 107 -1.92 -12.32 0.30
N ALA A 108 -2.63 -12.53 1.40
CA ALA A 108 -2.13 -12.24 2.75
C ALA A 108 -0.83 -12.99 3.06
N ALA A 109 -0.72 -14.26 2.66
CA ALA A 109 0.50 -15.04 2.84
C ALA A 109 1.67 -14.49 2.02
N LEU A 110 1.42 -14.00 0.80
CA LEU A 110 2.44 -13.35 -0.03
C LEU A 110 2.86 -11.99 0.55
N ALA A 111 1.92 -11.24 1.13
CA ALA A 111 2.20 -10.01 1.84
C ALA A 111 3.11 -10.28 3.05
N GLU A 112 2.78 -11.28 3.86
CA GLU A 112 3.60 -11.69 5.01
C GLU A 112 5.02 -12.11 4.61
N ALA A 113 5.16 -12.88 3.52
CA ALA A 113 6.47 -13.24 3.00
C ALA A 113 7.29 -12.00 2.62
N ALA A 114 6.69 -11.05 1.90
CA ALA A 114 7.37 -9.81 1.50
C ALA A 114 7.71 -8.90 2.68
N LEU A 115 6.83 -8.77 3.67
CA LEU A 115 7.08 -7.98 4.88
C LEU A 115 8.19 -8.62 5.73
N ARG A 116 8.24 -9.95 5.84
CA ARG A 116 9.36 -10.63 6.50
C ARG A 116 10.67 -10.34 5.78
N GLU A 117 10.69 -10.43 4.45
CA GLU A 117 11.86 -10.10 3.63
C GLU A 117 12.35 -8.67 3.85
N ALA A 118 11.43 -7.70 3.93
CA ALA A 118 11.75 -6.29 4.14
C ALA A 118 12.62 -6.08 5.39
N PHE A 119 12.29 -6.76 6.48
CA PHE A 119 12.97 -6.58 7.76
C PHE A 119 13.97 -7.71 8.10
N LEU A 120 14.49 -8.44 7.11
CA LEU A 120 15.44 -9.53 7.35
C LEU A 120 16.79 -9.06 7.90
N GLN A 121 17.24 -7.87 7.51
CA GLN A 121 18.57 -7.36 7.90
C GLN A 121 18.56 -6.64 9.26
N GLY A 122 17.51 -6.85 10.06
CA GLY A 122 17.43 -6.33 11.43
C GLY A 122 17.11 -4.84 11.53
N GLN A 123 16.62 -4.20 10.45
CA GLN A 123 16.15 -2.81 10.53
C GLN A 123 14.93 -2.73 11.46
N ASP A 124 14.91 -1.70 12.31
CA ASP A 124 13.78 -1.42 13.20
C ASP A 124 12.68 -0.61 12.49
N ARG A 125 13.03 0.13 11.43
CA ARG A 125 12.15 1.03 10.69
C ARG A 125 12.55 1.12 9.22
N LEU A 126 11.56 1.16 8.33
CA LEU A 126 11.72 1.34 6.89
C LEU A 126 10.63 2.30 6.40
N MET A 127 10.99 3.34 5.65
CA MET A 127 10.04 4.32 5.12
C MET A 127 9.03 4.82 6.18
N GLU A 128 9.54 5.23 7.34
CA GLU A 128 8.77 5.67 8.51
C GLU A 128 7.90 4.61 9.21
N LEU A 129 7.91 3.36 8.75
CA LEU A 129 7.14 2.26 9.34
C LEU A 129 8.05 1.30 10.10
N ASP A 130 7.77 1.12 11.38
CA ASP A 130 8.32 0.03 12.16
C ASP A 130 7.45 -1.23 12.08
N ARG A 131 7.92 -2.31 12.69
CA ARG A 131 7.20 -3.60 12.70
C ARG A 131 5.83 -3.51 13.37
N ALA A 132 5.68 -2.68 14.40
CA ALA A 132 4.42 -2.54 15.11
C ALA A 132 3.38 -1.83 14.24
N ALA A 133 3.78 -0.75 13.57
CA ALA A 133 2.92 -0.06 12.60
C ALA A 133 2.47 -1.00 11.46
N VAL A 134 3.39 -1.81 10.93
CA VAL A 134 3.04 -2.82 9.90
C VAL A 134 2.05 -3.86 10.44
N GLU A 135 2.22 -4.31 11.68
CA GLU A 135 1.29 -5.25 12.32
C GLU A 135 -0.10 -4.65 12.53
N GLU A 136 -0.19 -3.39 12.94
CA GLU A 136 -1.46 -2.66 13.02
C GLU A 136 -2.16 -2.58 11.67
N MET A 137 -1.42 -2.29 10.60
CA MET A 137 -1.96 -2.30 9.23
C MET A 137 -2.47 -3.69 8.83
N ARG A 138 -1.76 -4.76 9.19
CA ARG A 138 -2.22 -6.14 8.95
C ARG A 138 -3.53 -6.41 9.68
N ASN A 139 -3.63 -6.04 10.96
CA ASN A 139 -4.82 -6.24 11.78
C ASN A 139 -6.03 -5.42 11.30
N HIS A 140 -5.79 -4.29 10.63
CA HIS A 140 -6.85 -3.51 9.99
C HIS A 140 -7.52 -4.28 8.83
N VAL A 141 -6.78 -5.16 8.16
CA VAL A 141 -7.33 -5.97 7.05
C VAL A 141 -8.10 -7.16 7.61
N ARG A 142 -9.42 -7.08 7.57
CA ARG A 142 -10.31 -8.18 7.98
C ARG A 142 -10.31 -9.31 6.95
N ILE A 143 -9.35 -10.24 7.06
CA ILE A 143 -9.31 -11.47 6.28
C ILE A 143 -9.80 -12.61 7.18
N PRO A 144 -10.87 -13.33 6.81
CA PRO A 144 -11.37 -14.44 7.63
C PRO A 144 -10.32 -15.53 7.82
N ALA A 145 -10.19 -16.01 9.06
CA ALA A 145 -9.50 -17.25 9.36
C ALA A 145 -10.17 -18.42 8.63
N ARG A 146 -9.44 -19.54 8.49
CA ARG A 146 -9.98 -20.76 7.90
C ARG A 146 -11.10 -21.36 8.73
#